data_AF-A0A563ADE5-F1
#
_entry.id   AF-A0A563ADE5-F1
#
_cell.length_a   1.000
_cell.length_b   1.000
_cell.length_c   1.000
_cell.angle_alpha   90.00
_cell.angle_beta   90.00
_cell.angle_gamma   90.00
#
_symmetry.space_group_name_H-M   'P 1'
#
loop_
_entity.id
_entity.type
_entity.pdbx_description
1 polymer ?
#
loop_
_entity_poly.entity_id
_entity_poly.type
_entity_poly.pdbx_seq_one_letter_code
_entity_poly.pdbx_strand_id
1 'polypeptide(L)'
;MCSSNSKYPQMTYKQAVEHCKYWADQIRRDGLDLLTTDYGTAIGVSDQLAYPLEMQTWINSKEYPLMYKVCVYAVTVDNDHTDRASWEKLLELIDKL
;
A
#
# COMPACT_ATOMS: atom_id res chain seq x y z
N MET A 1 -25.18 16.97 -6.19
CA MET A 1 -23.91 16.62 -5.52
C MET A 1 -23.96 15.13 -5.22
N CYS A 2 -23.21 14.32 -5.96
CA CYS A 2 -23.17 12.88 -5.71
C CYS A 2 -22.27 12.62 -4.51
N SER A 3 -22.87 12.23 -3.39
CA SER A 3 -22.17 11.76 -2.20
C SER A 3 -21.50 10.43 -2.52
N SER A 4 -20.23 10.46 -2.93
CA SER A 4 -19.41 9.26 -3.02
C SER A 4 -19.09 8.81 -1.59
N ASN A 5 -20.04 8.14 -0.95
CA ASN A 5 -19.80 7.38 0.28
C ASN A 5 -18.83 6.25 -0.07
N SER A 6 -17.53 6.46 0.07
CA SER A 6 -16.59 5.34 0.10
C SER A 6 -17.03 4.45 1.26
N LYS A 7 -17.47 3.22 0.98
CA LYS A 7 -17.93 2.26 2.01
C LYS A 7 -16.80 1.82 2.95
N TYR A 8 -15.58 2.32 2.74
CA TYR A 8 -14.39 2.02 3.52
C TYR A 8 -14.19 3.00 4.68
N PRO A 9 -13.88 2.49 5.89
CA PRO A 9 -13.49 3.32 7.02
C PRO A 9 -12.34 4.27 6.65
N GLN A 10 -12.52 5.56 6.95
CA GLN A 10 -11.45 6.53 6.79
C GLN A 10 -10.49 6.41 7.97
N MET A 11 -9.23 6.14 7.67
CA MET A 11 -8.13 6.08 8.62
C MET A 11 -7.61 7.48 8.90
N THR A 12 -7.17 7.74 10.13
CA THR A 12 -6.28 8.86 10.43
C THR A 12 -4.91 8.63 9.80
N TYR A 13 -4.08 9.68 9.69
CA TYR A 13 -2.69 9.54 9.24
C TYR A 13 -1.93 8.46 10.03
N LYS A 14 -2.07 8.46 11.37
CA LYS A 14 -1.42 7.48 12.24
C LYS A 14 -1.86 6.04 11.91
N GLN A 15 -3.16 5.82 11.72
CA GLN A 15 -3.69 4.50 11.36
C GLN A 15 -3.22 4.04 9.98
N ALA A 16 -3.13 4.95 9.00
CA ALA A 16 -2.58 4.61 7.69
C ALA A 16 -1.09 4.24 7.77
N VAL A 17 -0.29 4.93 8.60
CA VAL A 17 1.11 4.57 8.84
C VAL A 17 1.22 3.20 9.51
N GLU A 18 0.39 2.91 10.51
CA GLU A 18 0.35 1.60 11.19
C GLU A 18 -0.04 0.48 10.21
N HIS A 19 -1.02 0.71 9.34
CA HIS A 19 -1.42 -0.22 8.28
C HIS A 19 -0.26 -0.52 7.32
N CYS A 20 0.43 0.52 6.83
CA CYS A 20 1.59 0.34 5.96
C CYS A 20 2.71 -0.46 6.63
N LYS A 21 3.03 -0.15 7.90
CA LYS A 21 4.10 -0.83 8.66
C LYS A 21 3.75 -2.30 8.91
N TYR A 22 2.51 -2.58 9.30
CA TYR A 22 2.03 -3.95 9.49
C TYR A 22 2.24 -4.81 8.24
N TRP A 23 1.84 -4.30 7.07
CA TRP A 23 1.98 -5.03 5.82
C TRP A 23 3.43 -5.11 5.32
N ALA A 24 4.24 -4.07 5.53
CA ALA A 24 5.67 -4.14 5.26
C ALA A 24 6.36 -5.25 6.07
N ASP A 25 5.96 -5.43 7.33
CA ASP A 25 6.49 -6.52 8.16
C ASP A 25 6.03 -7.90 7.66
N GLN A 26 4.79 -8.06 7.17
CA GLN A 26 4.36 -9.31 6.52
C GLN A 26 5.17 -9.59 5.25
N ILE A 27 5.32 -8.58 4.37
CA ILE A 27 6.10 -8.68 3.14
C ILE A 27 7.55 -9.11 3.42
N ARG A 28 8.18 -8.53 4.45
CA ARG A 28 9.55 -8.89 4.85
C ARG A 28 9.65 -10.29 5.43
N ARG A 29 8.62 -10.72 6.16
CA ARG A 29 8.55 -12.06 6.75
C ARG A 29 8.42 -13.13 5.68
N ASP A 30 7.57 -12.89 4.68
CA ASP A 30 7.33 -13.82 3.58
C ASP A 30 8.46 -13.79 2.55
N GLY A 31 9.06 -12.61 2.37
CA GLY A 31 10.16 -12.36 1.45
C GLY A 31 9.67 -12.00 0.04
N LEU A 32 10.39 -11.09 -0.62
CA LEU A 32 10.04 -10.65 -1.98
C LEU A 32 10.15 -11.78 -3.02
N ASP A 33 11.00 -12.77 -2.78
CA ASP A 33 11.12 -13.95 -3.65
C ASP A 33 9.80 -14.74 -3.70
N LEU A 34 9.10 -14.85 -2.56
CA LEU A 34 7.79 -15.51 -2.51
C LEU A 34 6.74 -14.70 -3.26
N LEU A 35 6.66 -13.39 -3.00
CA LEU A 35 5.66 -12.51 -3.65
C LEU A 35 5.86 -12.42 -5.17
N THR A 36 7.09 -12.49 -5.66
CA THR A 36 7.36 -12.43 -7.10
C THR A 36 7.22 -13.78 -7.82
N THR A 37 6.97 -14.88 -7.09
CA THR A 37 6.81 -16.23 -7.67
C THR A 37 5.48 -16.91 -7.35
N ASP A 38 4.80 -16.51 -6.27
CA ASP A 38 3.45 -16.95 -5.91
C ASP A 38 2.44 -15.81 -6.10
N TYR A 39 1.76 -15.86 -7.24
CA TYR A 39 0.77 -14.86 -7.64
C TYR A 39 -0.42 -14.75 -6.67
N GLY A 40 -0.83 -15.86 -6.04
CA GLY A 40 -1.97 -15.85 -5.12
C GLY A 40 -1.65 -15.13 -3.81
N THR A 41 -0.46 -15.41 -3.27
CA THR A 41 0.05 -14.72 -2.08
C THR A 41 0.26 -13.23 -2.37
N ALA A 42 0.82 -12.91 -3.53
CA ALA A 42 1.08 -11.52 -3.92
C ALA A 42 -0.19 -10.68 -4.06
N ILE A 43 -1.23 -11.20 -4.73
CA ILE A 43 -2.55 -10.54 -4.82
C ILE A 43 -3.09 -10.27 -3.41
N GLY A 44 -3.07 -11.28 -2.54
CA GLY A 44 -3.65 -11.15 -1.20
C GLY A 44 -2.97 -10.06 -0.38
N VAL A 45 -1.64 -9.97 -0.47
CA VAL A 45 -0.85 -8.97 0.26
C VAL A 45 -0.99 -7.59 -0.36
N SER A 46 -0.92 -7.47 -1.69
CA SER A 46 -1.00 -6.17 -2.38
C SER A 46 -2.38 -5.55 -2.24
N ASP A 47 -3.47 -6.32 -2.41
CA ASP A 47 -4.84 -5.83 -2.31
C ASP A 47 -5.13 -5.32 -0.90
N GLN A 48 -4.75 -6.09 0.13
CA GLN A 48 -4.98 -5.72 1.52
C GLN A 48 -4.12 -4.52 1.97
N LEU A 49 -2.96 -4.30 1.36
CA LEU A 49 -2.16 -3.11 1.59
C LEU A 49 -2.73 -1.90 0.82
N ALA A 50 -2.98 -2.05 -0.49
CA ALA A 50 -3.23 -0.95 -1.42
C ALA A 50 -4.67 -0.44 -1.36
N TYR A 51 -5.65 -1.34 -1.38
CA TYR A 51 -7.05 -0.95 -1.49
C TYR A 51 -7.52 -0.08 -0.31
N PRO A 52 -7.20 -0.40 0.97
CA PRO A 52 -7.54 0.50 2.08
C PRO A 52 -6.87 1.87 2.00
N LEU A 53 -5.66 1.97 1.43
CA LEU A 53 -4.97 3.26 1.24
C LEU A 53 -5.59 4.08 0.12
N GLU A 54 -5.92 3.45 -1.01
CA GLU A 54 -6.56 4.10 -2.16
C GLU A 54 -7.91 4.72 -1.78
N MET A 55 -8.66 4.08 -0.88
CA MET A 55 -9.96 4.58 -0.42
C MET A 55 -9.87 5.80 0.53
N GLN A 56 -8.67 6.24 0.91
CA GLN A 56 -8.48 7.38 1.81
C GLN A 56 -8.59 8.70 1.05
N THR A 57 -9.69 9.41 1.26
CA THR A 57 -10.01 10.66 0.54
C THR A 57 -9.08 11.83 0.85
N TRP A 58 -8.31 11.74 1.94
CA TRP A 58 -7.40 12.79 2.41
C TRP A 58 -5.97 12.61 1.90
N ILE A 59 -5.57 11.44 1.41
CA ILE A 59 -4.21 11.20 0.92
C ILE A 59 -3.99 12.01 -0.36
N ASN A 60 -3.09 13.00 -0.32
CA ASN A 60 -2.80 13.84 -1.45
C ASN A 60 -1.33 14.28 -1.49
N SER A 61 -0.84 14.62 -2.68
CA SER A 61 0.56 14.96 -2.93
C SER A 61 1.01 16.28 -2.31
N LYS A 62 0.09 17.16 -1.90
CA LYS A 62 0.42 18.49 -1.37
C LYS A 62 0.63 18.44 0.14
N GLU A 63 -0.34 17.89 0.87
CA GLU A 63 -0.32 17.86 2.34
C GLU A 63 0.41 16.63 2.89
N TYR A 64 0.32 15.49 2.18
CA TYR A 64 0.90 14.22 2.60
C TYR A 64 1.77 13.59 1.49
N PRO A 65 2.82 14.29 1.02
CA PRO A 65 3.59 13.89 -0.16
C PRO A 65 4.20 12.48 -0.05
N LEU A 66 4.64 12.08 1.15
CA LEU A 66 5.23 10.75 1.35
C LEU A 66 4.18 9.64 1.38
N MET A 67 3.08 9.83 2.12
CA MET A 67 1.97 8.87 2.15
C MET A 67 1.32 8.71 0.77
N TYR A 68 1.20 9.81 0.01
CA TYR A 68 0.73 9.75 -1.37
C TYR A 68 1.65 8.88 -2.25
N LYS A 69 2.97 9.01 -2.12
CA LYS A 69 3.91 8.14 -2.85
C LYS A 69 3.80 6.67 -2.43
N VAL A 70 3.62 6.41 -1.14
CA VAL A 70 3.36 5.04 -0.65
C VAL A 70 2.10 4.48 -1.28
N CYS A 71 1.00 5.24 -1.32
CA CYS A 71 -0.24 4.82 -1.98
C CYS A 71 -0.06 4.55 -3.49
N VAL A 72 0.73 5.37 -4.19
CA VAL A 72 1.02 5.14 -5.62
C VAL A 72 1.80 3.83 -5.82
N TYR A 73 2.83 3.57 -5.02
CA TYR A 73 3.61 2.34 -5.13
C TYR A 73 2.85 1.10 -4.65
N ALA A 74 1.97 1.25 -3.66
CA ALA A 74 1.03 0.23 -3.23
C ALA A 74 0.14 -0.24 -4.38
N VAL A 75 -0.48 0.70 -5.10
CA VAL A 75 -1.29 0.40 -6.30
C VAL A 75 -0.41 -0.13 -7.44
N THR A 76 0.85 0.29 -7.53
CA THR A 76 1.77 -0.20 -8.57
C THR A 76 2.06 -1.69 -8.39
N VAL A 77 2.43 -2.12 -7.18
CA VAL A 77 2.68 -3.55 -6.90
C VAL A 77 1.41 -4.39 -6.92
N ASP A 78 0.24 -3.77 -6.73
CA ASP A 78 -1.05 -4.43 -6.89
C ASP A 78 -1.43 -4.66 -8.36
N ASN A 79 -0.96 -3.81 -9.27
CA ASN A 79 -1.15 -4.00 -10.70
C ASN A 79 -0.11 -4.94 -11.33
N ASP A 80 1.14 -4.91 -10.83
CA ASP A 80 2.21 -5.81 -11.25
C ASP A 80 2.94 -6.40 -10.04
N HIS A 81 2.46 -7.57 -9.63
CA HIS A 81 3.03 -8.31 -8.51
C HIS A 81 4.44 -8.86 -8.77
N THR A 82 4.85 -8.96 -10.03
CA THR A 82 6.13 -9.59 -10.41
C THR A 82 7.29 -8.62 -10.38
N ASP A 83 7.01 -7.31 -10.38
CA ASP A 83 8.05 -6.28 -10.35
C ASP A 83 8.64 -6.11 -8.94
N ARG A 84 9.72 -6.86 -8.69
CA ARG A 84 10.51 -6.76 -7.45
C ARG A 84 10.95 -5.32 -7.15
N ALA A 85 11.32 -4.53 -8.15
CA ALA A 85 11.83 -3.18 -7.93
C ALA A 85 10.74 -2.27 -7.35
N SER A 86 9.50 -2.44 -7.78
CA SER A 86 8.35 -1.73 -7.21
C SER A 86 8.08 -2.14 -5.75
N TRP A 87 8.21 -3.43 -5.42
CA TRP A 87 8.11 -3.89 -4.02
C TRP A 87 9.21 -3.31 -3.13
N GLU A 88 10.46 -3.34 -3.58
CA GLU A 88 11.59 -2.75 -2.86
C GLU A 88 11.38 -1.24 -2.64
N LYS A 89 10.88 -0.55 -3.67
CA LYS A 89 10.61 0.88 -3.58
C LYS A 89 9.46 1.19 -2.62
N LEU A 90 8.41 0.37 -2.61
CA LEU A 90 7.31 0.48 -1.66
C LEU A 90 7.82 0.37 -0.22
N LEU A 91 8.63 -0.66 0.08
CA LEU A 91 9.20 -0.86 1.42
C LEU A 91 10.09 0.32 1.84
N GLU A 92 10.96 0.81 0.94
CA GLU A 92 11.82 1.98 1.20
C GLU A 92 10.99 3.24 1.55
N LEU A 93 9.84 3.43 0.90
CA LEU A 93 8.95 4.55 1.18
C LEU A 93 8.22 4.38 2.52
N ILE A 94 7.79 3.16 2.85
CA ILE A 94 7.15 2.84 4.13
C ILE A 94 8.13 3.05 5.30
N ASP A 95 9.42 2.73 5.13
CA ASP A 95 10.44 2.97 6.16
C ASP A 95 10.67 4.44 6.48
N LYS A 96 10.26 5.34 5.58
CA LYS A 96 10.37 6.79 5.76
C LYS A 96 9.13 7.41 6.42
N LEU A 97 8.04 6.65 6.60
CA LEU A 97 6.80 7.09 7.26
C LEU A 97 6.95 7.10 8.80
#